data_AF-A0A430Q1S2-F1
#
_entry.id   AF-A0A430Q1S2-F1
#
_cell.length_a   1.000
_cell.length_b   1.000
_cell.length_c   1.000
_cell.angle_alpha   90.00
_cell.angle_beta   90.00
_cell.angle_gamma   90.00
#
_symmetry.space_group_name_H-M   'P 1'
#
loop_
_entity.id
_entity.type
_entity.pdbx_description
1 polymer ?
#
loop_
_entity_poly.entity_id
_entity_poly.type
_entity_poly.pdbx_seq_one_letter_code
_entity_poly.pdbx_strand_id
1 'polypeptide(L)'
;LWICLDSQNELSSHNGEKWTLLGFQTENPETDFRGMGILSLENLVYFAESHTKLAQSMLSASHHPSKWYPFAVTGIHLTKLSYNLVLKGYLKYQFYNMSSSASIQDFNEFYCRCYHFSFRYTFNSFHKFWTKHPRDIMQFNKYCDDFASKLKCLLLDVNCRLCLPEDKI
;
A
#
# COMPACT_ATOMS: atom_id res chain seq x y z
N LEU A 1 -2.27 7.79 -12.21
CA LEU A 1 -2.78 6.66 -11.39
C LEU A 1 -3.69 5.73 -12.19
N TRP A 2 -4.92 6.13 -12.57
CA TRP A 2 -5.84 5.25 -13.31
C TRP A 2 -5.22 4.68 -14.60
N ILE A 3 -4.63 5.54 -15.44
CA ILE A 3 -3.95 5.17 -16.68
C ILE A 3 -2.87 4.08 -16.46
N CYS A 4 -2.14 4.14 -15.34
CA CYS A 4 -1.10 3.17 -15.01
C CYS A 4 -1.68 1.81 -14.58
N LEU A 5 -2.84 1.82 -13.92
CA LEU A 5 -3.43 0.65 -13.28
C LEU A 5 -4.47 -0.08 -14.14
N ASP A 6 -5.18 0.64 -15.01
CA ASP A 6 -6.17 0.07 -15.92
C ASP A 6 -6.09 0.76 -17.29
N SER A 7 -5.01 0.45 -18.02
CA SER A 7 -4.73 0.99 -19.35
C SER A 7 -5.65 0.45 -20.45
N GLN A 8 -6.46 -0.58 -20.19
CA GLN A 8 -7.32 -1.20 -21.19
C GLN A 8 -8.78 -0.72 -21.14
N ASN A 9 -9.24 -0.14 -20.01
CA ASN A 9 -10.61 0.37 -19.86
C ASN A 9 -10.73 1.91 -19.89
N GLU A 10 -9.90 2.60 -20.69
CA GLU A 10 -9.99 4.07 -20.84
C GLU A 10 -11.39 4.55 -21.30
N LEU A 11 -12.16 3.69 -21.96
CA LEU A 11 -13.43 3.98 -22.63
C LEU A 11 -14.70 3.81 -21.78
N SER A 12 -14.61 3.40 -20.52
CA SER A 12 -15.79 3.30 -19.65
C SER A 12 -16.27 4.70 -19.22
N SER A 13 -17.51 5.04 -19.56
CA SER A 13 -18.07 6.41 -19.57
C SER A 13 -18.52 6.97 -18.22
N HIS A 14 -18.26 6.28 -17.10
CA HIS A 14 -18.65 6.74 -15.77
C HIS A 14 -17.42 6.96 -14.88
N ASN A 15 -16.92 8.19 -14.84
CA ASN A 15 -15.74 8.56 -14.05
C ASN A 15 -15.90 8.31 -12.54
N GLY A 16 -17.13 8.27 -12.01
CA GLY A 16 -17.39 8.01 -10.58
C GLY A 16 -17.06 6.57 -10.16
N GLU A 17 -17.44 5.59 -10.96
CA GLU A 17 -17.20 4.16 -10.67
C GLU A 17 -15.71 3.79 -10.74
N LYS A 18 -14.90 4.56 -11.47
CA LYS A 18 -13.45 4.32 -11.60
C LYS A 18 -12.72 4.43 -10.26
N TRP A 19 -13.03 5.44 -9.46
CA TRP A 19 -12.32 5.64 -8.19
C TRP A 19 -12.70 4.59 -7.15
N THR A 20 -13.97 4.21 -7.09
CA THR A 20 -14.41 3.11 -6.22
C THR A 20 -13.80 1.76 -6.65
N LEU A 21 -13.61 1.54 -7.96
CA LEU A 21 -12.86 0.39 -8.48
C LEU A 21 -11.39 0.39 -8.04
N LEU A 22 -10.71 1.54 -7.95
CA LEU A 22 -9.37 1.59 -7.37
C LEU A 22 -9.36 1.40 -5.84
N GLY A 23 -10.53 1.31 -5.20
CA GLY A 23 -10.67 1.14 -3.76
C GLY A 23 -10.60 2.46 -2.98
N PHE A 24 -10.98 3.60 -3.59
CA PHE A 24 -11.32 4.82 -2.86
C PHE A 24 -12.69 4.67 -2.16
N GLN A 25 -12.93 5.43 -1.09
CA GLN A 25 -14.18 5.32 -0.32
C GLN A 25 -15.39 5.89 -1.06
N THR A 26 -15.16 6.91 -1.88
CA THR A 26 -16.21 7.59 -2.64
C THR A 26 -15.78 7.79 -4.09
N GLU A 27 -16.73 8.19 -4.93
CA GLU A 27 -16.47 8.61 -6.30
C GLU A 27 -15.62 9.89 -6.37
N ASN A 28 -15.50 10.64 -5.26
CA ASN A 28 -14.58 11.77 -5.15
C ASN A 28 -13.36 11.41 -4.26
N PRO A 29 -12.21 11.06 -4.86
CA PRO A 29 -11.04 10.62 -4.13
C PRO A 29 -10.38 11.74 -3.30
N GLU A 30 -10.71 13.01 -3.52
CA GLU A 30 -10.14 14.15 -2.78
C GLU A 30 -10.33 14.02 -1.26
N THR A 31 -11.46 13.42 -0.85
CA THR A 31 -11.80 13.26 0.56
C THR A 31 -10.93 12.24 1.28
N ASP A 32 -10.48 11.19 0.57
CA ASP A 32 -9.59 10.15 1.08
C ASP A 32 -8.17 10.69 1.35
N PHE A 33 -7.74 11.68 0.56
CA PHE A 33 -6.40 12.28 0.68
C PHE A 33 -6.27 13.29 1.83
N ARG A 34 -7.31 13.57 2.62
CA ARG A 34 -7.25 14.57 3.71
C ARG A 34 -6.13 14.32 4.72
N GLY A 35 -5.76 13.06 4.95
CA GLY A 35 -4.74 12.69 5.93
C GLY A 35 -3.30 12.93 5.46
N MET A 36 -2.95 12.50 4.25
CA MET A 36 -1.58 12.48 3.72
C MET A 36 -1.37 13.31 2.45
N GLY A 37 -2.45 13.85 1.89
CA GLY A 37 -2.46 14.76 0.75
C GLY A 37 -1.71 14.21 -0.46
N ILE A 38 -0.97 15.13 -1.09
CA ILE A 38 -0.22 14.86 -2.32
C ILE A 38 0.84 13.75 -2.15
N LEU A 39 1.42 13.59 -0.95
CA LEU A 39 2.42 12.55 -0.70
C LEU A 39 1.86 11.15 -0.94
N SER A 40 0.64 10.88 -0.46
CA SER A 40 0.00 9.57 -0.69
C SER A 40 -0.38 9.35 -2.15
N LEU A 41 -0.73 10.42 -2.87
CA LEU A 41 -0.96 10.34 -4.31
C LEU A 41 0.34 10.03 -5.06
N GLU A 42 1.42 10.74 -4.76
CA GLU A 42 2.75 10.52 -5.35
C GLU A 42 3.24 9.10 -5.07
N ASN A 43 3.07 8.58 -3.85
CA ASN A 43 3.41 7.20 -3.52
C ASN A 43 2.59 6.17 -4.34
N LEU A 44 1.28 6.37 -4.47
CA LEU A 44 0.42 5.51 -5.28
C LEU A 44 0.81 5.53 -6.76
N VAL A 45 1.08 6.72 -7.30
CA VAL A 45 1.53 6.90 -8.69
C VAL A 45 2.89 6.25 -8.90
N TYR A 46 3.85 6.51 -8.01
CA TYR A 46 5.18 5.92 -8.07
C TYR A 46 5.11 4.39 -8.06
N PHE A 47 4.26 3.80 -7.22
CA PHE A 47 4.09 2.35 -7.19
C PHE A 47 3.48 1.82 -8.51
N ALA A 48 2.48 2.51 -9.04
CA ALA A 48 1.84 2.13 -10.30
C ALA A 48 2.75 2.29 -11.52
N GLU A 49 3.69 3.24 -11.51
CA GLU A 49 4.63 3.49 -12.60
C GLU A 49 5.90 2.64 -12.50
N SER A 50 6.49 2.55 -11.30
CA SER A 50 7.78 1.86 -11.09
C SER A 50 7.60 0.35 -10.97
N HIS A 51 6.47 -0.11 -10.43
CA HIS A 51 6.18 -1.51 -10.13
C HIS A 51 4.84 -1.93 -10.76
N THR A 52 4.57 -1.50 -11.99
CA THR A 52 3.25 -1.60 -12.65
C THR A 52 2.63 -3.00 -12.60
N LYS A 53 3.39 -4.04 -12.93
CA LYS A 53 2.89 -5.43 -12.94
C LYS A 53 2.44 -5.88 -11.56
N LEU A 54 3.22 -5.52 -10.53
CA LEU A 54 2.90 -5.83 -9.14
C LEU A 54 1.66 -5.04 -8.69
N ALA A 55 1.61 -3.74 -8.98
CA ALA A 55 0.48 -2.89 -8.63
C ALA A 55 -0.83 -3.37 -9.28
N GLN A 56 -0.81 -3.73 -10.57
CA GLN A 56 -1.96 -4.27 -11.31
C GLN A 56 -2.39 -5.64 -10.76
N SER A 57 -1.44 -6.54 -10.50
CA SER A 57 -1.72 -7.85 -9.88
C SER A 57 -2.39 -7.70 -8.52
N MET A 58 -1.89 -6.77 -7.71
CA MET A 58 -2.43 -6.48 -6.38
C MET A 58 -3.81 -5.82 -6.45
N LEU A 59 -4.02 -4.88 -7.38
CA LEU A 59 -5.33 -4.30 -7.65
C LEU A 59 -6.35 -5.37 -8.05
N SER A 60 -6.01 -6.22 -9.03
CA SER A 60 -6.89 -7.32 -9.46
C SER A 60 -7.24 -8.26 -8.29
N ALA A 61 -6.24 -8.59 -7.46
CA ALA A 61 -6.46 -9.46 -6.32
C ALA A 61 -7.27 -8.79 -5.19
N SER A 62 -7.25 -7.45 -5.11
CA SER A 62 -8.06 -6.66 -4.18
C SER A 62 -9.56 -6.72 -4.49
N HIS A 63 -9.95 -7.03 -5.74
CA HIS A 63 -11.34 -7.24 -6.14
C HIS A 63 -11.84 -8.66 -5.88
N HIS A 64 -10.96 -9.59 -5.48
CA HIS A 64 -11.34 -10.99 -5.33
C HIS A 64 -12.43 -11.12 -4.24
N PRO A 65 -13.56 -11.81 -4.50
CA PRO A 65 -14.69 -11.87 -3.57
C PRO A 65 -14.33 -12.36 -2.17
N SER A 66 -13.38 -13.30 -2.10
CA SER A 66 -12.80 -13.69 -0.82
C SER A 66 -11.71 -12.72 -0.36
N LYS A 67 -10.69 -12.36 -1.15
CA LYS A 67 -9.46 -11.70 -0.67
C LYS A 67 -9.50 -10.16 -0.70
N TRP A 68 -10.68 -9.59 -0.53
CA TRP A 68 -10.95 -8.19 -0.79
C TRP A 68 -10.24 -7.24 0.20
N TYR A 69 -9.68 -6.15 -0.32
CA TYR A 69 -9.21 -5.00 0.47
C TYR A 69 -9.28 -3.72 -0.38
N PRO A 70 -9.45 -2.53 0.22
CA PRO A 70 -9.51 -1.29 -0.54
C PRO A 70 -8.10 -0.84 -0.96
N PHE A 71 -7.72 -1.05 -2.22
CA PHE A 71 -6.36 -0.82 -2.72
C PHE A 71 -5.87 0.62 -2.48
N ALA A 72 -6.60 1.64 -2.91
CA ALA A 72 -6.18 3.03 -2.75
C ALA A 72 -6.12 3.46 -1.28
N VAL A 73 -7.16 3.16 -0.48
CA VAL A 73 -7.19 3.48 0.96
C VAL A 73 -6.05 2.78 1.72
N THR A 74 -5.75 1.53 1.36
CA THR A 74 -4.59 0.81 1.93
C THR A 74 -3.29 1.54 1.62
N GLY A 75 -3.10 2.01 0.39
CA GLY A 75 -1.94 2.82 0.03
C GLY A 75 -1.84 4.10 0.86
N ILE A 76 -2.92 4.85 1.01
CA ILE A 76 -2.94 6.08 1.82
C ILE A 76 -2.58 5.81 3.29
N HIS A 77 -3.12 4.73 3.87
CA HIS A 77 -2.75 4.30 5.22
C HIS A 77 -1.26 3.92 5.34
N LEU A 78 -0.71 3.24 4.34
CA LEU A 78 0.69 2.86 4.31
C LEU A 78 1.64 4.06 4.13
N THR A 79 1.23 5.08 3.37
CA THR A 79 1.95 6.37 3.33
C THR A 79 2.04 6.97 4.73
N LYS A 80 0.90 7.05 5.45
CA LYS A 80 0.87 7.57 6.82
C LYS A 80 1.75 6.78 7.77
N LEU A 81 1.70 5.46 7.67
CA LEU A 81 2.56 4.58 8.47
C LEU A 81 4.04 4.83 8.17
N SER A 82 4.42 4.83 6.89
CA SER A 82 5.79 5.04 6.43
C SER A 82 6.33 6.40 6.89
N TYR A 83 5.54 7.46 6.70
CA TYR A 83 5.86 8.81 7.17
C TYR A 83 6.11 8.85 8.68
N ASN A 84 5.23 8.23 9.48
CA ASN A 84 5.40 8.16 10.92
C ASN A 84 6.64 7.35 11.34
N LEU A 85 6.99 6.29 10.61
CA LEU A 85 8.19 5.50 10.86
C LEU A 85 9.47 6.30 10.58
N VAL A 86 9.47 7.14 9.53
CA VAL A 86 10.55 8.10 9.24
C VAL A 86 10.70 9.09 10.40
N LEU A 87 9.62 9.79 10.77
CA LEU A 87 9.66 10.82 11.83
C LEU A 87 10.15 10.26 13.17
N LYS A 88 9.75 9.03 13.51
CA LYS A 88 10.16 8.37 14.76
C LYS A 88 11.54 7.71 14.67
N GLY A 89 12.21 7.77 13.51
CA GLY A 89 13.56 7.25 13.31
C GLY A 89 13.65 5.73 13.18
N TYR A 90 12.54 5.02 13.00
CA TYR A 90 12.55 3.56 12.83
C TYR A 90 13.15 3.11 11.49
N LEU A 91 13.24 4.00 10.50
CA LEU A 91 13.80 3.69 9.18
C LEU A 91 15.27 4.09 9.02
N LYS A 92 15.94 4.56 10.08
CA LYS A 92 17.35 4.96 10.01
C LYS A 92 18.21 3.85 9.42
N TYR A 93 18.11 2.64 9.96
CA TYR A 93 18.89 1.49 9.47
C TYR A 93 18.54 1.10 8.03
N GLN A 94 17.27 1.20 7.64
CA GLN A 94 16.86 0.93 6.26
C GLN A 94 17.52 1.91 5.29
N PHE A 95 17.48 3.21 5.59
CA PHE A 95 18.08 4.22 4.70
C PHE A 95 19.61 4.16 4.72
N TYR A 96 20.25 3.99 5.88
CA TYR A 96 21.71 3.86 5.97
C TYR A 96 22.26 2.63 5.25
N ASN A 97 21.52 1.53 5.24
CA ASN A 97 21.98 0.29 4.59
C ASN A 97 21.70 0.25 3.08
N MET A 98 20.79 1.10 2.58
CA MET A 98 20.32 1.06 1.19
C MET A 98 20.99 2.13 0.31
N SER A 99 21.32 3.32 0.83
CA SER A 99 21.87 4.41 0.03
C SER A 99 22.88 5.28 0.77
N SER A 100 23.76 5.92 -0.01
CA SER A 100 24.76 6.89 0.48
C SER A 100 24.13 8.18 1.00
N SER A 101 22.90 8.50 0.55
CA SER A 101 22.12 9.66 0.99
C SER A 101 20.62 9.37 0.88
N ALA A 102 19.86 9.63 1.94
CA ALA A 102 18.42 9.44 1.95
C ALA A 102 17.72 10.43 1.00
N SER A 103 16.90 9.91 0.10
CA SER A 103 16.14 10.66 -0.90
C SER A 103 14.64 10.34 -0.84
N ILE A 104 13.83 11.14 -1.55
CA ILE A 104 12.40 10.83 -1.72
C ILE A 104 12.17 9.51 -2.47
N GLN A 105 13.11 9.11 -3.34
CA GLN A 105 13.05 7.84 -4.05
C GLN A 105 13.21 6.66 -3.08
N ASP A 106 14.10 6.77 -2.08
CA ASP A 106 14.25 5.74 -1.05
C ASP A 106 12.98 5.60 -0.20
N PHE A 107 12.30 6.71 0.08
CA PHE A 107 11.00 6.69 0.76
C PHE A 107 9.93 6.01 -0.09
N ASN A 108 9.84 6.35 -1.38
CA ASN A 108 8.88 5.77 -2.31
C ASN A 108 9.11 4.26 -2.49
N GLU A 109 10.37 3.83 -2.57
CA GLU A 109 10.73 2.42 -2.69
C GLU A 109 10.44 1.65 -1.39
N PHE A 110 10.72 2.25 -0.22
CA PHE A 110 10.29 1.70 1.06
C PHE A 110 8.77 1.57 1.15
N TYR A 111 8.02 2.55 0.66
CA TYR A 111 6.57 2.50 0.58
C TYR A 111 6.09 1.31 -0.28
N CYS A 112 6.67 1.09 -1.46
CA CYS A 112 6.35 -0.06 -2.32
C CYS A 112 6.61 -1.39 -1.59
N ARG A 113 7.75 -1.50 -0.89
CA ARG A 113 8.10 -2.68 -0.08
C ARG A 113 7.12 -2.91 1.06
N CYS A 114 6.70 -1.85 1.74
CA CYS A 114 5.67 -1.92 2.78
C CYS A 114 4.33 -2.37 2.21
N TYR A 115 3.96 -1.88 1.03
CA TYR A 115 2.73 -2.29 0.36
C TYR A 115 2.77 -3.78 0.02
N HIS A 116 3.83 -4.24 -0.64
CA HIS A 116 3.99 -5.66 -0.93
C HIS A 116 4.00 -6.53 0.34
N PHE A 117 4.67 -6.07 1.41
CA PHE A 117 4.68 -6.78 2.69
C PHE A 117 3.28 -6.85 3.33
N SER A 118 2.54 -5.74 3.31
CA SER A 118 1.12 -5.68 3.72
C SER A 118 0.28 -6.65 2.92
N PHE A 119 0.44 -6.69 1.60
CA PHE A 119 -0.26 -7.63 0.74
C PHE A 119 0.03 -9.08 1.10
N ARG A 120 1.31 -9.46 1.25
CA ARG A 120 1.66 -10.82 1.69
C ARG A 120 1.11 -11.13 3.08
N TYR A 121 1.15 -10.16 3.99
CA TYR A 121 0.58 -10.30 5.33
C TYR A 121 -0.93 -10.52 5.27
N THR A 122 -1.67 -9.73 4.48
CA THR A 122 -3.10 -9.93 4.18
C THR A 122 -3.31 -11.32 3.64
N PHE A 123 -2.62 -11.73 2.58
CA PHE A 123 -2.82 -13.03 1.93
C PHE A 123 -2.56 -14.22 2.87
N ASN A 124 -1.50 -14.15 3.67
CA ASN A 124 -1.16 -15.20 4.63
C ASN A 124 -2.09 -15.22 5.84
N SER A 125 -2.52 -14.04 6.31
CA SER A 125 -3.43 -13.90 7.45
C SER A 125 -4.91 -14.04 7.07
N PHE A 126 -5.21 -13.98 5.77
CA PHE A 126 -6.55 -13.98 5.20
C PHE A 126 -7.37 -15.19 5.67
N HIS A 127 -6.77 -16.38 5.67
CA HIS A 127 -7.45 -17.60 6.11
C HIS A 127 -7.89 -17.56 7.58
N LYS A 128 -7.22 -16.74 8.42
CA LYS A 128 -7.50 -16.62 9.85
C LYS A 128 -8.41 -15.44 10.22
N PHE A 129 -8.40 -14.35 9.44
CA PHE A 129 -9.02 -13.08 9.81
C PHE A 129 -10.33 -12.78 9.05
N TRP A 130 -10.32 -12.89 7.72
CA TRP A 130 -11.43 -12.41 6.87
C TRP A 130 -12.49 -13.47 6.54
N THR A 131 -12.22 -14.74 6.81
CA THR A 131 -13.21 -15.82 6.72
C THR A 131 -14.27 -15.76 7.82
N LYS A 132 -13.99 -15.05 8.92
CA LYS A 132 -14.85 -15.02 10.13
C LYS A 132 -15.71 -13.77 10.26
N HIS A 133 -15.54 -12.78 9.39
CA HIS A 133 -16.16 -11.48 9.59
C HIS A 133 -16.57 -10.82 8.26
N PRO A 134 -17.71 -10.08 8.24
CA PRO A 134 -18.14 -9.33 7.07
C PRO A 134 -17.15 -8.20 6.73
N ARG A 135 -17.12 -7.79 5.46
CA ARG A 135 -16.32 -6.65 4.96
C ARG A 135 -16.73 -5.38 5.70
N ASP A 136 -15.91 -4.96 6.66
CA ASP A 136 -16.19 -3.81 7.54
C ASP A 136 -14.94 -2.93 7.70
N ILE A 137 -15.15 -1.62 7.56
CA ILE A 137 -14.13 -0.57 7.70
C ILE A 137 -13.50 -0.60 9.10
N MET A 138 -14.27 -0.93 10.15
CA MET A 138 -13.71 -1.03 11.51
C MET A 138 -12.65 -2.14 11.62
N GLN A 139 -12.87 -3.27 10.96
CA GLN A 139 -11.90 -4.36 10.94
C GLN A 139 -10.68 -4.04 10.10
N PHE A 140 -10.85 -3.24 9.04
CA PHE A 140 -9.74 -2.73 8.24
C PHE A 140 -8.81 -1.84 9.07
N ASN A 141 -9.36 -0.97 9.92
CA ASN A 141 -8.54 -0.15 10.84
C ASN A 141 -7.75 -1.02 11.82
N LYS A 142 -8.39 -2.04 12.41
CA LYS A 142 -7.70 -3.00 13.27
C LYS A 142 -6.58 -3.75 12.53
N TYR A 143 -6.83 -4.17 11.29
CA TYR A 143 -5.81 -4.75 10.42
C TYR A 143 -4.62 -3.81 10.23
N CYS A 144 -4.86 -2.52 9.98
CA CYS A 144 -3.81 -1.52 9.84
C CYS A 144 -2.98 -1.37 11.12
N ASP A 145 -3.61 -1.38 12.30
CA ASP A 145 -2.93 -1.29 13.59
C ASP A 145 -2.09 -2.55 13.90
N ASP A 146 -2.64 -3.74 13.65
CA ASP A 146 -1.93 -5.02 13.81
C ASP A 146 -0.72 -5.09 12.86
N PHE A 147 -0.92 -4.69 11.60
CA PHE A 147 0.15 -4.60 10.61
C PHE A 147 1.24 -3.60 11.03
N ALA A 148 0.86 -2.40 11.47
CA ALA A 148 1.80 -1.38 11.91
C ALA A 148 2.65 -1.87 13.09
N SER A 149 2.03 -2.56 14.05
CA SER A 149 2.72 -3.17 15.19
C SER A 149 3.72 -4.24 14.74
N LYS A 150 3.29 -5.13 13.83
CA LYS A 150 4.16 -6.19 13.29
C LYS A 150 5.33 -5.61 12.50
N LEU A 151 5.07 -4.64 11.62
CA LEU A 151 6.09 -3.97 10.82
C LEU A 151 7.11 -3.28 11.72
N LYS A 152 6.66 -2.55 12.73
CA LYS A 152 7.54 -1.90 13.69
C LYS A 152 8.45 -2.91 14.40
N CYS A 153 7.91 -4.03 14.87
CA CYS A 153 8.73 -5.07 15.52
C CYS A 153 9.81 -5.64 14.58
N LEU A 154 9.50 -5.80 13.29
CA LEU A 154 10.47 -6.25 12.30
C LEU A 154 11.57 -5.22 12.05
N LEU A 155 11.21 -3.93 11.95
CA LEU A 155 12.15 -2.84 11.71
C LEU A 155 13.12 -2.58 12.87
N LEU A 156 12.89 -3.17 14.05
CA LEU A 156 13.86 -3.14 15.16
C LEU A 156 15.06 -4.05 14.89
N ASP A 157 14.92 -5.05 14.02
CA ASP A 157 16.05 -5.85 13.55
C ASP A 157 16.83 -5.05 12.49
N VAL A 158 18.10 -4.77 12.78
CA VAL A 158 19.02 -4.03 11.89
C VAL A 158 19.21 -4.75 10.55
N ASN A 159 19.03 -6.07 10.53
CA ASN A 159 19.15 -6.89 9.32
C ASN A 159 17.82 -7.07 8.59
N CYS A 160 16.72 -6.49 9.09
CA CYS A 160 15.43 -6.56 8.43
C CYS A 160 15.56 -5.99 7.01
N ARG A 161 15.08 -6.74 6.02
CA ARG A 161 14.92 -6.24 4.65
C ARG A 161 13.53 -6.61 4.17
N LEU A 162 12.76 -5.59 3.81
CA LEU A 162 11.49 -5.80 3.12
C LEU A 162 11.79 -5.97 1.64
N CYS A 163 11.40 -7.10 1.05
CA CYS A 163 11.68 -7.39 -0.35
C CYS A 163 10.44 -7.26 -1.23
N LEU A 164 10.64 -6.80 -2.44
CA LEU A 164 9.74 -6.96 -3.57
C LEU A 164 9.99 -8.31 -4.26
N PRO A 165 9.05 -8.81 -5.07
CA PRO A 165 9.24 -10.05 -5.83
C PRO A 165 10.47 -10.01 -6.74
N GLU A 166 10.80 -8.83 -7.25
CA GLU A 166 11.87 -8.59 -8.23
C GLU A 166 13.28 -8.59 -7.59
N ASP A 167 13.38 -8.49 -6.26
CA ASP A 167 14.67 -8.52 -5.55
C ASP A 167 15.28 -9.93 -5.46
N LYS A 168 14.56 -10.97 -5.89
CA LYS A 168 15.06 -12.35 -5.88
C LYS A 168 15.87 -12.62 -7.15
N ILE A 169 17.20 -12.54 -7.00
CA ILE A 169 18.19 -13.14 -7.90
C ILE A 169 18.55 -14.53 -7.35
#